data_AF-A0A949LM69-F1
#
_entry.id   AF-A0A949LM69-F1
#
_cell.length_a   1.000
_cell.length_b   1.000
_cell.length_c   1.000
_cell.angle_alpha   90.00
_cell.angle_beta   90.00
_cell.angle_gamma   90.00
#
_symmetry.space_group_name_H-M   'P 1'
#
loop_
_entity.id
_entity.type
_entity.pdbx_description
1 polymer ?
#
loop_
_entity_poly.entity_id
_entity_poly.type
_entity_poly.pdbx_seq_one_letter_code
_entity_poly.pdbx_strand_id
1 'polypeptide(L)'
;MDQTNTLIGPGQLLKNAWNTLSKHWQIFAMIALVPTAIKVVAVLFAITVIGLPIAILLVIASIAFTLAMYIGVIDAVNRYSTDAGAALTAKGQYKLGFSMFWSFLLVAIIACLVSWGSFVLLIIPGIIVAVYTSMYAFARVLDDKRGFAAFAESYSLVKGHWWAVFGRGVLAAVIVILFSAIVSAILALIPILGPIVSSFIVTAAAVPFIVSYTRDIYADLKRVRQPDVKTSAFKGWLIAFIVIGILAVIILPFTVFSALWAARGWIPAQDRQGSYAPYDSAPFDNGGMTGTVPIPVATQ
;
A
#
# COMPACT_ATOMS: atom_id res chain seq x y z
N MET A 1 -0.79 -10.28 42.20
CA MET A 1 -0.84 -9.07 41.34
C MET A 1 -1.72 -9.41 40.17
N ASP A 2 -2.87 -8.75 40.09
CA ASP A 2 -4.01 -9.10 39.26
C ASP A 2 -3.70 -8.91 37.76
N GLN A 3 -3.40 -10.01 37.05
CA GLN A 3 -3.03 -9.99 35.62
C GLN A 3 -4.21 -9.73 34.67
N THR A 4 -5.39 -9.44 35.20
CA THR A 4 -6.65 -9.36 34.45
C THR A 4 -6.79 -8.09 33.60
N ASN A 5 -6.02 -7.02 33.90
CA ASN A 5 -6.17 -5.72 33.23
C ASN A 5 -4.96 -5.26 32.39
N THR A 6 -3.88 -6.04 32.30
CA THR A 6 -2.69 -5.65 31.53
C THR A 6 -2.67 -6.30 30.16
N LEU A 7 -2.40 -5.51 29.12
CA LEU A 7 -2.24 -5.99 27.75
C LEU A 7 -1.03 -6.91 27.62
N ILE A 8 -1.12 -7.92 26.76
CA ILE A 8 -0.06 -8.87 26.43
C ILE A 8 1.20 -8.11 25.98
N GLY A 9 2.34 -8.53 26.51
CA GLY A 9 3.63 -7.91 26.21
C GLY A 9 4.00 -8.02 24.73
N PRO A 10 4.68 -7.00 24.15
CA PRO A 10 5.00 -6.96 22.72
C PRO A 10 5.85 -8.15 22.27
N GLY A 11 6.78 -8.63 23.11
CA GLY A 11 7.59 -9.81 22.79
C GLY A 11 6.77 -11.09 22.65
N GLN A 12 5.72 -11.26 23.46
CA GLN A 12 4.84 -12.42 23.35
C GLN A 12 3.98 -12.35 22.09
N LEU A 13 3.50 -11.16 21.72
CA LEU A 13 2.79 -10.94 20.45
C LEU A 13 3.67 -11.29 19.24
N LEU A 14 4.95 -10.88 19.26
CA LEU A 14 5.91 -11.23 18.21
C LEU A 14 6.18 -12.74 18.16
N LYS A 15 6.35 -13.38 19.31
CA LYS A 15 6.55 -14.83 19.41
C LYS A 15 5.35 -15.60 18.86
N ASN A 16 4.13 -15.18 19.20
CA ASN A 16 2.91 -15.78 18.69
C ASN A 16 2.81 -15.62 17.17
N ALA A 17 2.99 -14.40 16.67
CA ALA A 17 2.94 -14.11 15.24
C ALA A 17 3.98 -14.92 14.44
N TRP A 18 5.20 -15.03 14.97
CA TRP A 18 6.25 -15.85 14.38
C TRP A 18 5.89 -17.34 14.38
N ASN A 19 5.37 -17.87 15.49
CA ASN A 19 4.98 -19.27 15.61
C ASN A 19 3.84 -19.64 14.66
N THR A 20 2.85 -18.78 14.50
CA THR A 20 1.75 -18.96 13.53
C THR A 20 2.30 -18.98 12.11
N LEU A 21 3.18 -18.02 11.78
CA LEU A 21 3.82 -17.95 10.47
C LEU A 21 4.67 -19.18 10.17
N SER A 22 5.59 -19.56 11.08
CA SER A 22 6.55 -20.64 10.86
C SER A 22 5.85 -22.00 10.73
N LYS A 23 4.75 -22.22 11.47
CA LYS A 23 4.00 -23.48 11.42
C LYS A 23 3.12 -23.62 10.18
N HIS A 24 2.56 -22.51 9.69
CA HIS A 24 1.54 -22.54 8.62
C HIS A 24 1.95 -21.75 7.37
N TRP A 25 3.25 -21.53 7.16
CA TRP A 25 3.80 -20.72 6.07
C TRP A 25 3.31 -21.16 4.68
N GLN A 26 3.09 -22.48 4.48
CA GLN A 26 2.67 -23.03 3.19
C GLN A 26 1.31 -22.47 2.73
N ILE A 27 0.34 -22.38 3.64
CA ILE A 27 -0.99 -21.88 3.31
C ILE A 27 -0.94 -20.38 3.05
N PHE A 28 -0.15 -19.63 3.82
CA PHE A 28 0.04 -18.19 3.57
C PHE A 28 0.76 -17.92 2.24
N ALA A 29 1.77 -18.72 1.90
CA ALA A 29 2.46 -18.65 0.61
C ALA A 29 1.50 -18.95 -0.55
N MET A 30 0.64 -19.97 -0.42
CA MET A 30 -0.39 -20.29 -1.42
C MET A 30 -1.44 -19.17 -1.58
N ILE A 31 -1.80 -18.48 -0.49
CA ILE A 31 -2.72 -17.33 -0.52
C ILE A 31 -2.03 -16.12 -1.18
N ALA A 32 -0.75 -15.89 -0.93
CA ALA A 32 0.02 -14.79 -1.51
C ALA A 32 0.40 -15.01 -2.99
N LEU A 33 0.42 -16.27 -3.45
CA LEU A 33 0.86 -16.64 -4.79
C LEU A 33 0.04 -15.97 -5.90
N VAL A 34 -1.29 -16.06 -5.83
CA VAL A 34 -2.18 -15.54 -6.88
C VAL A 34 -2.06 -14.02 -7.06
N PRO A 35 -2.22 -13.18 -6.02
CA PRO A 35 -2.09 -11.73 -6.20
C PRO A 35 -0.67 -11.35 -6.67
N THR A 36 0.36 -12.07 -6.25
CA THR A 36 1.73 -11.81 -6.70
C THR A 36 1.94 -12.20 -8.16
N ALA A 37 1.43 -13.35 -8.59
CA ALA A 37 1.50 -13.78 -9.98
C ALA A 37 0.81 -12.77 -10.91
N ILE A 38 -0.38 -12.27 -10.54
CA ILE A 38 -1.08 -11.23 -11.31
C ILE A 38 -0.23 -9.95 -11.39
N LYS A 39 0.39 -9.52 -10.29
CA LYS A 39 1.29 -8.35 -10.30
C LYS A 39 2.49 -8.55 -11.23
N VAL A 40 3.11 -9.73 -11.23
CA VAL A 40 4.23 -10.04 -12.12
C VAL A 40 3.80 -9.95 -13.59
N VAL A 41 2.67 -10.55 -13.95
CA VAL A 41 2.12 -10.45 -15.30
C VAL A 41 1.84 -8.99 -15.65
N ALA A 42 1.26 -8.20 -14.73
CA ALA A 42 1.02 -6.78 -14.94
C ALA A 42 2.30 -6.00 -15.29
N VAL A 43 3.40 -6.27 -14.58
CA VAL A 43 4.71 -5.64 -14.83
C VAL A 43 5.26 -6.02 -16.21
N LEU A 44 5.11 -7.28 -16.63
CA LEU A 44 5.54 -7.74 -17.95
C LEU A 44 4.75 -7.09 -19.09
N PHE A 45 3.48 -6.73 -18.89
CA PHE A 45 2.72 -5.96 -19.88
C PHE A 45 3.09 -4.47 -19.84
N ALA A 46 3.42 -3.92 -18.68
CA ALA A 46 3.72 -2.51 -18.49
C ALA A 46 4.98 -2.04 -19.25
N ILE A 47 5.94 -2.95 -19.49
CA ILE A 47 7.16 -2.64 -20.26
C ILE A 47 6.91 -2.47 -21.77
N THR A 48 5.69 -2.73 -22.24
CA THR A 48 5.31 -2.59 -23.66
C THR A 48 4.32 -1.43 -23.84
N VAL A 49 4.50 -0.61 -24.88
CA VAL A 49 3.63 0.56 -25.14
C VAL A 49 2.17 0.14 -25.37
N ILE A 50 1.94 -1.01 -26.01
CA ILE A 50 0.60 -1.56 -26.28
C ILE A 50 -0.01 -2.23 -25.03
N GLY A 51 0.83 -2.69 -24.09
CA GLY A 51 0.41 -3.42 -22.90
C GLY A 51 -0.02 -2.54 -21.73
N LEU A 52 0.18 -1.21 -21.78
CA LEU A 52 -0.13 -0.32 -20.65
C LEU A 52 -1.60 -0.41 -20.19
N PRO A 53 -2.63 -0.39 -21.06
CA PRO A 53 -4.02 -0.54 -20.63
C PRO A 53 -4.27 -1.89 -19.94
N ILE A 54 -3.68 -2.96 -20.46
CA ILE A 54 -3.78 -4.31 -19.90
C ILE A 54 -3.09 -4.37 -18.54
N ALA A 55 -1.90 -3.77 -18.42
CA ALA A 55 -1.16 -3.69 -17.17
C ALA A 55 -1.97 -2.97 -16.08
N ILE A 56 -2.63 -1.85 -16.42
CA ILE A 56 -3.51 -1.13 -15.48
C ILE A 56 -4.64 -2.05 -14.99
N LEU A 57 -5.33 -2.76 -15.90
CA LEU A 57 -6.38 -3.70 -15.54
C LEU A 57 -5.87 -4.82 -14.63
N LEU A 58 -4.68 -5.36 -14.92
CA LEU A 58 -4.05 -6.40 -14.11
C LEU A 58 -3.62 -5.88 -12.73
N VAL A 59 -3.13 -4.64 -12.64
CA VAL A 59 -2.84 -4.00 -11.35
C VAL A 59 -4.11 -3.87 -10.53
N ILE A 60 -5.20 -3.37 -11.13
CA ILE A 60 -6.51 -3.25 -10.45
C ILE A 60 -6.99 -4.63 -9.98
N ALA A 61 -6.91 -5.64 -10.85
CA ALA A 61 -7.24 -7.02 -10.48
C ALA A 61 -6.37 -7.51 -9.32
N SER A 62 -5.06 -7.25 -9.34
CA SER A 62 -4.16 -7.66 -8.26
C SER A 62 -4.48 -7.00 -6.92
N ILE A 63 -4.92 -5.73 -6.93
CA ILE A 63 -5.34 -5.01 -5.73
C ILE A 63 -6.63 -5.63 -5.20
N ALA A 64 -7.61 -5.89 -6.07
CA ALA A 64 -8.86 -6.55 -5.69
C ALA A 64 -8.60 -7.94 -5.08
N PHE A 65 -7.73 -8.74 -5.70
CA PHE A 65 -7.31 -10.04 -5.18
C PHE A 65 -6.58 -9.90 -3.84
N THR A 66 -5.69 -8.92 -3.69
CA THR A 66 -4.98 -8.69 -2.42
C THR A 66 -5.95 -8.36 -1.30
N LEU A 67 -6.96 -7.51 -1.55
CA LEU A 67 -8.00 -7.18 -0.58
C LEU A 67 -8.85 -8.39 -0.20
N ALA A 68 -9.26 -9.20 -1.18
CA ALA A 68 -9.98 -10.45 -0.93
C ALA A 68 -9.15 -11.42 -0.09
N MET A 69 -7.85 -11.56 -0.41
CA MET A 69 -6.95 -12.47 0.30
C MET A 69 -6.62 -11.99 1.70
N TYR A 70 -6.59 -10.68 1.96
CA TYR A 70 -6.42 -10.15 3.30
C TYR A 70 -7.49 -10.67 4.27
N ILE A 71 -8.74 -10.80 3.81
CA ILE A 71 -9.84 -11.39 4.59
C ILE A 71 -9.56 -12.87 4.89
N GLY A 72 -9.14 -13.63 3.88
CA GLY A 72 -8.80 -15.04 4.04
C GLY A 72 -7.62 -15.26 5.01
N VAL A 73 -6.63 -14.35 5.01
CA VAL A 73 -5.53 -14.40 5.99
C VAL A 73 -6.05 -14.12 7.41
N ILE A 74 -6.96 -13.15 7.60
CA ILE A 74 -7.55 -12.88 8.92
C ILE A 74 -8.32 -14.10 9.45
N ASP A 75 -9.18 -14.71 8.62
CA ASP A 75 -9.92 -15.93 9.00
C ASP A 75 -8.95 -17.08 9.32
N ALA A 76 -7.96 -17.31 8.45
CA ALA A 76 -6.99 -18.38 8.64
C ALA A 76 -6.18 -18.24 9.93
N VAL A 77 -5.64 -17.05 10.19
CA VAL A 77 -4.94 -16.72 11.43
C VAL A 77 -5.85 -16.92 12.63
N ASN A 78 -7.10 -16.42 12.57
CA ASN A 78 -8.02 -16.55 13.69
C ASN A 78 -8.32 -18.03 14.00
N ARG A 79 -8.57 -18.85 12.98
CA ARG A 79 -8.81 -20.29 13.15
C ARG A 79 -7.61 -21.03 13.72
N TYR A 80 -6.40 -20.72 13.28
CA TYR A 80 -5.20 -21.32 13.88
C TYR A 80 -4.98 -20.90 15.33
N SER A 81 -5.40 -19.70 15.71
CA SER A 81 -5.33 -19.22 17.09
C SER A 81 -6.44 -19.79 17.99
N THR A 82 -7.59 -20.22 17.44
CA THR A 82 -8.72 -20.73 18.23
C THR A 82 -8.88 -22.25 18.19
N ASP A 83 -8.58 -22.88 17.06
CA ASP A 83 -8.79 -24.31 16.80
C ASP A 83 -7.46 -24.98 16.41
N ALA A 84 -6.84 -25.68 17.36
CA ALA A 84 -5.54 -26.34 17.16
C ALA A 84 -5.53 -27.41 16.04
N GLY A 85 -6.69 -27.87 15.59
CA GLY A 85 -6.86 -28.87 14.51
C GLY A 85 -7.45 -28.32 13.20
N ALA A 86 -7.48 -27.00 13.00
CA ALA A 86 -8.08 -26.40 11.80
C ALA A 86 -7.39 -26.86 10.51
N ALA A 87 -8.04 -27.76 9.76
CA ALA A 87 -7.63 -28.13 8.42
C ALA A 87 -8.09 -27.04 7.43
N LEU A 88 -7.23 -26.05 7.20
CA LEU A 88 -7.51 -24.99 6.22
C LEU A 88 -7.03 -25.40 4.84
N THR A 89 -7.91 -25.22 3.86
CA THR A 89 -7.59 -25.37 2.44
C THR A 89 -7.49 -24.00 1.81
N ALA A 90 -6.45 -23.75 1.01
CA ALA A 90 -6.28 -22.48 0.28
C ALA A 90 -7.55 -22.11 -0.49
N LYS A 91 -8.15 -23.06 -1.23
CA LYS A 91 -9.43 -22.87 -1.96
C LYS A 91 -10.57 -22.36 -1.08
N GLY A 92 -10.66 -22.83 0.17
CA GLY A 92 -11.67 -22.36 1.12
C GLY A 92 -11.47 -20.90 1.49
N GLN A 93 -10.21 -20.50 1.71
CA GLN A 93 -9.84 -19.12 2.01
C GLN A 93 -10.06 -18.18 0.82
N TYR A 94 -9.78 -18.65 -0.40
CA TYR A 94 -10.13 -17.90 -1.61
C TYR A 94 -11.65 -17.68 -1.71
N LYS A 95 -12.46 -18.73 -1.52
CA LYS A 95 -13.93 -18.64 -1.59
C LYS A 95 -14.49 -17.67 -0.55
N LEU A 96 -13.96 -17.70 0.68
CA LEU A 96 -14.35 -16.80 1.76
C LEU A 96 -13.95 -15.35 1.47
N GLY A 97 -12.71 -15.13 1.00
CA GLY A 97 -12.25 -13.80 0.60
C GLY A 97 -13.12 -13.18 -0.49
N PHE A 98 -13.51 -13.95 -1.49
CA PHE A 98 -14.39 -13.48 -2.57
C PHE A 98 -15.84 -13.26 -2.13
N SER A 99 -16.39 -14.08 -1.22
CA SER A 99 -17.77 -13.90 -0.75
C SER A 99 -17.93 -12.62 0.08
N MET A 100 -16.90 -12.26 0.86
CA MET A 100 -16.90 -11.06 1.69
C MET A 100 -16.32 -9.83 0.99
N PHE A 101 -15.80 -9.97 -0.24
CA PHE A 101 -15.08 -8.93 -0.97
C PHE A 101 -15.87 -7.62 -1.05
N TRP A 102 -17.12 -7.64 -1.53
CA TRP A 102 -17.93 -6.43 -1.68
C TRP A 102 -18.19 -5.72 -0.36
N SER A 103 -18.44 -6.50 0.70
CA SER A 103 -18.71 -5.92 2.01
C SER A 103 -17.45 -5.32 2.63
N PHE A 104 -16.30 -5.97 2.46
CA PHE A 104 -15.02 -5.42 2.91
C PHE A 104 -14.59 -4.22 2.08
N LEU A 105 -14.83 -4.23 0.77
CA LEU A 105 -14.51 -3.13 -0.14
C LEU A 105 -15.18 -1.83 0.30
N LEU A 106 -16.46 -1.88 0.70
CA LEU A 106 -17.17 -0.70 1.22
C LEU A 106 -16.49 -0.15 2.49
N VAL A 107 -16.08 -1.02 3.41
CA VAL A 107 -15.39 -0.60 4.64
C VAL A 107 -13.99 -0.06 4.32
N ALA A 108 -13.28 -0.67 3.37
CA ALA A 108 -11.98 -0.21 2.90
C ALA A 108 -12.05 1.15 2.21
N ILE A 109 -13.10 1.41 1.42
CA ILE A 109 -13.35 2.73 0.80
C ILE A 109 -13.58 3.78 1.89
N ILE A 110 -14.42 3.49 2.89
CA ILE A 110 -14.62 4.40 4.02
C ILE A 110 -13.28 4.65 4.75
N ALA A 111 -12.51 3.59 5.03
CA ALA A 111 -11.20 3.73 5.67
C ALA A 111 -10.23 4.60 4.85
N CYS A 112 -10.22 4.43 3.53
CA CYS A 112 -9.39 5.21 2.63
C CYS A 112 -9.77 6.70 2.66
N LEU A 113 -11.07 7.02 2.52
CA LEU A 113 -11.58 8.38 2.57
C LEU A 113 -11.30 9.06 3.92
N VAL A 114 -11.49 8.33 5.01
CA VAL A 114 -11.19 8.80 6.38
C VAL A 114 -9.70 9.07 6.54
N SER A 115 -8.84 8.16 6.07
CA SER A 115 -7.38 8.31 6.15
C SER A 115 -6.93 9.51 5.31
N TRP A 116 -7.39 9.63 4.07
CA TRP A 116 -7.06 10.76 3.20
C TRP A 116 -7.54 12.08 3.78
N GLY A 117 -8.79 12.17 4.22
CA GLY A 117 -9.35 13.40 4.79
C GLY A 117 -8.66 13.84 6.09
N SER A 118 -8.17 12.88 6.89
CA SER A 118 -7.44 13.20 8.11
C SER A 118 -6.00 13.65 7.84
N PHE A 119 -5.29 13.04 6.89
CA PHE A 119 -3.95 13.47 6.49
C PHE A 119 -3.93 14.80 5.72
N VAL A 120 -4.99 15.12 4.97
CA VAL A 120 -5.12 16.42 4.28
C VAL A 120 -5.23 17.57 5.27
N LEU A 121 -5.90 17.36 6.42
CA LEU A 121 -5.97 18.38 7.46
C LEU A 121 -4.60 18.61 8.07
N LEU A 122 -3.96 17.58 8.63
CA LEU A 122 -2.60 17.61 9.18
C LEU A 122 -2.12 16.16 9.44
N ILE A 123 -0.80 15.96 9.61
CA ILE A 123 -0.22 14.64 9.92
C ILE A 123 -0.71 14.10 11.27
N ILE A 124 -0.77 14.95 12.30
CA ILE A 124 -1.17 14.56 13.68
C ILE A 124 -2.60 13.98 13.74
N PRO A 125 -3.66 14.68 13.26
CA PRO A 125 -5.00 14.11 13.23
C PRO A 125 -5.08 12.85 12.36
N GLY A 126 -4.30 12.77 11.28
CA GLY A 126 -4.15 11.54 10.47
C GLY A 126 -3.73 10.33 11.31
N ILE A 127 -2.66 10.48 12.10
CA ILE A 127 -2.16 9.40 12.97
C ILE A 127 -3.19 9.02 14.03
N ILE A 128 -3.84 9.99 14.67
CA ILE A 128 -4.85 9.74 15.71
C ILE A 128 -5.99 8.89 15.15
N VAL A 129 -6.53 9.27 13.98
CA VAL A 129 -7.60 8.53 13.29
C VAL A 129 -7.14 7.14 12.87
N ALA A 130 -5.93 7.02 12.32
CA ALA A 130 -5.39 5.75 11.86
C ALA A 130 -5.31 4.73 13.01
N VAL A 131 -4.87 5.16 14.20
CA VAL A 131 -4.83 4.30 15.39
C VAL A 131 -6.23 3.93 15.87
N TYR A 132 -7.19 4.87 15.91
CA TYR A 132 -8.57 4.54 16.32
C TYR A 132 -9.28 3.60 15.36
N THR A 133 -8.93 3.66 14.08
CA THR A 133 -9.55 2.84 13.04
C THR A 133 -8.77 1.55 12.76
N SER A 134 -7.56 1.35 13.28
CA SER A 134 -6.68 0.22 12.90
C SER A 134 -7.29 -1.17 13.09
N MET A 135 -8.31 -1.31 13.94
CA MET A 135 -8.99 -2.58 14.24
C MET A 135 -10.28 -2.81 13.43
N TYR A 136 -10.62 -1.91 12.50
CA TYR A 136 -11.87 -2.00 11.72
C TYR A 136 -11.95 -3.32 10.93
N ALA A 137 -10.82 -3.79 10.39
CA ALA A 137 -10.77 -4.98 9.55
C ALA A 137 -11.12 -6.24 10.35
N PHE A 138 -10.61 -6.35 11.57
CA PHE A 138 -10.91 -7.45 12.48
C PHE A 138 -12.35 -7.39 12.99
N ALA A 139 -12.85 -6.19 13.31
CA ALA A 139 -14.28 -6.01 13.65
C ALA A 139 -15.21 -6.40 12.48
N ARG A 140 -14.77 -6.19 11.22
CA ARG A 140 -15.54 -6.62 10.05
C ARG A 140 -15.54 -8.13 9.87
N VAL A 141 -14.36 -8.75 9.93
CA VAL A 141 -14.20 -10.18 9.58
C VAL A 141 -14.60 -11.10 10.73
N LEU A 142 -14.25 -10.75 11.97
CA LEU A 142 -14.47 -11.61 13.15
C LEU A 142 -15.82 -11.37 13.83
N ASP A 143 -16.37 -10.15 13.77
CA ASP A 143 -17.63 -9.79 14.44
C ASP A 143 -18.78 -9.43 13.47
N ASP A 144 -18.56 -9.64 12.16
CA ASP A 144 -19.49 -9.29 11.07
C ASP A 144 -20.08 -7.87 11.16
N LYS A 145 -19.38 -6.91 11.77
CA LYS A 145 -19.83 -5.51 11.85
C LYS A 145 -19.69 -4.83 10.49
N ARG A 146 -20.71 -4.12 9.99
CA ARG A 146 -20.72 -3.48 8.65
C ARG A 146 -20.55 -1.97 8.72
N GLY A 147 -19.91 -1.40 7.69
CA GLY A 147 -19.79 0.05 7.49
C GLY A 147 -19.27 0.78 8.74
N PHE A 148 -19.98 1.82 9.16
CA PHE A 148 -19.64 2.62 10.34
C PHE A 148 -19.64 1.84 11.67
N ALA A 149 -20.37 0.73 11.77
CA ALA A 149 -20.39 -0.07 12.99
C ALA A 149 -19.02 -0.73 13.26
N ALA A 150 -18.28 -1.11 12.21
CA ALA A 150 -16.93 -1.66 12.35
C ALA A 150 -15.94 -0.63 12.90
N PHE A 151 -16.04 0.62 12.44
CA PHE A 151 -15.20 1.72 12.93
C PHE A 151 -15.57 2.14 14.36
N ALA A 152 -16.87 2.16 14.69
CA ALA A 152 -17.32 2.44 16.05
C ALA A 152 -16.84 1.37 17.04
N GLU A 153 -16.84 0.10 16.64
CA GLU A 153 -16.29 -1.00 17.45
C GLU A 153 -14.78 -0.82 17.63
N SER A 154 -14.03 -0.59 16.55
CA SER A 154 -12.58 -0.30 16.60
C SER A 154 -12.26 0.84 17.56
N TYR A 155 -13.00 1.96 17.47
CA TYR A 155 -12.83 3.09 18.38
C TYR A 155 -13.09 2.70 19.83
N SER A 156 -14.15 1.93 20.10
CA SER A 156 -14.49 1.52 21.46
C SER A 156 -13.42 0.62 22.09
N LEU A 157 -12.72 -0.18 21.30
CA LEU A 157 -11.65 -1.07 21.75
C LEU A 157 -10.34 -0.31 22.01
N VAL A 158 -10.02 0.64 21.13
CA VAL A 158 -8.76 1.41 21.21
C VAL A 158 -8.85 2.53 22.26
N LYS A 159 -10.04 3.07 22.53
CA LYS A 159 -10.24 4.12 23.52
C LYS A 159 -9.82 3.64 24.91
N GLY A 160 -8.98 4.43 25.58
CA GLY A 160 -8.37 4.07 26.87
C GLY A 160 -7.01 3.36 26.73
N HIS A 161 -6.69 2.80 25.56
CA HIS A 161 -5.43 2.08 25.29
C HIS A 161 -4.67 2.63 24.09
N TRP A 162 -4.91 3.89 23.69
CA TRP A 162 -4.39 4.48 22.45
C TRP A 162 -2.87 4.38 22.33
N TRP A 163 -2.12 4.78 23.36
CA TRP A 163 -0.65 4.70 23.36
C TRP A 163 -0.12 3.26 23.25
N ALA A 164 -0.83 2.33 23.89
CA ALA A 164 -0.47 0.92 23.88
C ALA A 164 -0.67 0.31 22.49
N VAL A 165 -1.72 0.72 21.76
CA VAL A 165 -1.98 0.30 20.37
C VAL A 165 -1.00 0.99 19.42
N PHE A 166 -0.79 2.29 19.57
CA PHE A 166 0.15 3.07 18.76
C PHE A 166 1.57 2.50 18.83
N GLY A 167 2.12 2.30 20.03
CA GLY A 167 3.48 1.75 20.20
C GLY A 167 3.65 0.36 19.60
N ARG A 168 2.64 -0.51 19.72
CA ARG A 168 2.63 -1.84 19.10
C ARG A 168 2.53 -1.76 17.57
N GLY A 169 1.71 -0.84 17.05
CA GLY A 169 1.60 -0.58 15.62
C GLY A 169 2.92 -0.07 15.02
N VAL A 170 3.58 0.87 15.70
CA VAL A 170 4.91 1.37 15.29
C VAL A 170 5.94 0.24 15.31
N LEU A 171 5.97 -0.57 16.36
CA LEU A 171 6.88 -1.72 16.44
C LEU A 171 6.67 -2.70 15.27
N ALA A 172 5.41 -3.06 14.98
CA ALA A 172 5.10 -3.93 13.84
C ALA A 172 5.52 -3.31 12.51
N ALA A 173 5.28 -2.00 12.31
CA ALA A 173 5.69 -1.28 11.11
C ALA A 173 7.22 -1.27 10.93
N VAL A 174 7.97 -0.96 11.99
CA VAL A 174 9.44 -0.97 11.98
C VAL A 174 9.98 -2.35 11.60
N ILE A 175 9.47 -3.42 12.21
CA ILE A 175 9.90 -4.79 11.92
C ILE A 175 9.66 -5.14 10.45
N VAL A 176 8.50 -4.78 9.90
CA VAL A 176 8.16 -5.08 8.51
C VAL A 176 9.00 -4.26 7.54
N ILE A 177 9.25 -2.98 7.85
CA ILE A 177 10.13 -2.11 7.04
C ILE A 177 11.54 -2.68 7.02
N LEU A 178 12.09 -3.05 8.18
CA LEU A 178 13.42 -3.65 8.29
C LEU A 178 13.50 -4.98 7.53
N PHE A 179 12.51 -5.86 7.71
CA PHE A 179 12.43 -7.13 6.99
C PHE A 179 12.38 -6.92 5.47
N SER A 180 11.51 -6.01 5.00
CA SER A 180 11.37 -5.68 3.58
C SER A 180 12.66 -5.10 2.99
N ALA A 181 13.32 -4.19 3.73
CA ALA A 181 14.58 -3.59 3.32
C ALA A 181 15.70 -4.63 3.22
N ILE A 182 15.83 -5.52 4.19
CA ILE A 182 16.83 -6.60 4.19
C ILE A 182 16.60 -7.55 3.02
N VAL A 183 15.38 -8.06 2.84
CA VAL A 183 15.06 -8.98 1.74
C VAL A 183 15.29 -8.32 0.38
N SER A 184 14.90 -7.05 0.24
CA SER A 184 15.11 -6.29 -1.00
C SER A 184 16.59 -6.04 -1.27
N ALA A 185 17.38 -5.70 -0.26
CA ALA A 185 18.82 -5.45 -0.40
C ALA A 185 19.58 -6.72 -0.81
N ILE A 186 19.25 -7.88 -0.23
CA ILE A 186 19.88 -9.16 -0.58
C ILE A 186 19.56 -9.54 -2.03
N LEU A 187 18.32 -9.38 -2.46
CA LEU A 187 17.87 -9.79 -3.79
C LEU A 187 18.09 -8.73 -4.88
N ALA A 188 18.51 -7.51 -4.53
CA ALA A 188 18.79 -6.44 -5.48
C ALA A 188 19.91 -6.80 -6.48
N LEU A 189 20.79 -7.74 -6.12
CA LEU A 189 21.88 -8.22 -6.97
C LEU A 189 21.42 -9.06 -8.17
N ILE A 190 20.15 -9.50 -8.18
CA ILE A 190 19.59 -10.32 -9.26
C ILE A 190 18.70 -9.41 -10.13
N PRO A 191 19.15 -9.01 -11.33
CA PRO A 191 18.36 -8.14 -12.21
C PRO A 191 17.02 -8.80 -12.56
N ILE A 192 15.95 -8.01 -12.59
CA ILE A 192 14.58 -8.39 -12.97
C ILE A 192 13.90 -9.38 -12.00
N LEU A 193 14.53 -10.52 -11.69
CA LEU A 193 13.97 -11.53 -10.78
C LEU A 193 14.05 -11.11 -9.31
N GLY A 194 15.07 -10.35 -8.91
CA GLY A 194 15.27 -9.89 -7.54
C GLY A 194 14.04 -9.18 -6.95
N PRO A 195 13.52 -8.11 -7.59
CA PRO A 195 12.32 -7.40 -7.15
C PRO A 195 11.05 -8.25 -7.12
N ILE A 196 10.92 -9.21 -8.05
CA ILE A 196 9.76 -10.10 -8.11
C ILE A 196 9.77 -11.07 -6.92
N VAL A 197 10.91 -11.72 -6.70
CA VAL A 197 11.10 -12.68 -5.61
C VAL A 197 11.02 -11.98 -4.26
N SER A 198 11.62 -10.79 -4.12
CA SER A 198 11.54 -10.01 -2.88
C SER A 198 10.10 -9.60 -2.58
N SER A 199 9.34 -9.11 -3.56
CA SER A 199 7.92 -8.75 -3.40
C SER A 199 7.08 -9.96 -2.96
N PHE A 200 7.34 -11.15 -3.52
CA PHE A 200 6.65 -12.37 -3.14
C PHE A 200 6.96 -12.74 -1.67
N ILE A 201 8.24 -12.82 -1.32
CA ILE A 201 8.69 -13.18 0.04
C ILE A 201 8.13 -12.20 1.07
N VAL A 202 8.24 -10.90 0.78
CA VAL A 202 7.72 -9.84 1.67
C VAL A 202 6.22 -9.97 1.85
N THR A 203 5.46 -10.16 0.76
CA THR A 203 3.99 -10.29 0.87
C THR A 203 3.59 -11.58 1.61
N ALA A 204 4.23 -12.71 1.29
CA ALA A 204 3.92 -14.01 1.87
C ALA A 204 4.28 -14.11 3.36
N ALA A 205 5.28 -13.38 3.83
CA ALA A 205 5.69 -13.38 5.24
C ALA A 205 5.11 -12.20 6.03
N ALA A 206 5.18 -10.98 5.52
CA ALA A 206 4.81 -9.79 6.28
C ALA A 206 3.30 -9.69 6.53
N VAL A 207 2.47 -10.03 5.53
CA VAL A 207 1.00 -9.94 5.67
C VAL A 207 0.48 -10.86 6.79
N PRO A 208 0.71 -12.19 6.78
CA PRO A 208 0.25 -13.06 7.86
C PRO A 208 0.91 -12.72 9.20
N PHE A 209 2.15 -12.24 9.22
CA PHE A 209 2.81 -11.79 10.43
C PHE A 209 2.08 -10.58 11.06
N ILE A 210 1.83 -9.53 10.28
CA ILE A 210 1.08 -8.33 10.72
C ILE A 210 -0.32 -8.74 11.16
N VAL A 211 -0.99 -9.60 10.39
CA VAL A 211 -2.36 -10.03 10.69
C VAL A 211 -2.40 -10.82 11.99
N SER A 212 -1.47 -11.76 12.21
CA SER A 212 -1.38 -12.51 13.47
C SER A 212 -1.08 -11.60 14.66
N TYR A 213 -0.12 -10.68 14.50
CA TYR A 213 0.24 -9.72 15.53
C TYR A 213 -0.95 -8.83 15.91
N THR A 214 -1.66 -8.29 14.90
CA THR A 214 -2.78 -7.38 15.11
C THR A 214 -4.03 -8.11 15.60
N ARG A 215 -4.24 -9.36 15.19
CA ARG A 215 -5.33 -10.21 15.70
C ARG A 215 -5.17 -10.47 17.20
N ASP A 216 -3.95 -10.74 17.65
CA ASP A 216 -3.71 -10.96 19.08
C ASP A 216 -3.93 -9.68 19.90
N ILE A 217 -3.52 -8.52 19.37
CA ILE A 217 -3.90 -7.22 19.97
C ILE A 217 -5.41 -7.06 20.01
N TYR A 218 -6.10 -7.41 18.93
CA TYR A 218 -7.56 -7.31 18.85
C TYR A 218 -8.26 -8.18 19.90
N ALA A 219 -7.83 -9.43 20.05
CA ALA A 219 -8.36 -10.36 21.04
C ALA A 219 -8.09 -9.88 22.48
N ASP A 220 -6.91 -9.31 22.71
CA ASP A 220 -6.49 -8.78 24.01
C ASP A 220 -7.27 -7.50 24.39
N LEU A 221 -7.45 -6.57 23.44
CA LEU A 221 -8.28 -5.37 23.62
C LEU A 221 -9.74 -5.72 23.93
N LYS A 222 -10.27 -6.78 23.32
CA LYS A 222 -11.61 -7.29 23.67
C LYS A 222 -11.69 -7.82 25.09
N ARG A 223 -10.64 -8.48 25.58
CA ARG A 223 -10.57 -9.01 26.95
C ARG A 223 -10.62 -7.88 27.99
N VAL A 224 -9.90 -6.78 27.73
CA VAL A 224 -9.80 -5.63 28.64
C VAL A 224 -10.78 -4.49 28.32
N ARG A 225 -11.83 -4.79 27.54
CA ARG A 225 -12.77 -3.79 27.04
C ARG A 225 -13.45 -3.05 28.21
N GLN A 226 -13.45 -1.72 28.16
CA GLN A 226 -14.22 -0.91 29.08
C GLN A 226 -15.71 -0.96 28.73
N PRO A 227 -16.61 -1.26 29.69
CA PRO A 227 -18.05 -1.12 29.48
C PRO A 227 -18.42 0.36 29.22
N ASP A 228 -19.41 0.59 28.35
CA ASP A 228 -20.07 1.90 28.12
C ASP A 228 -19.32 3.02 27.38
N VAL A 229 -18.44 2.67 26.42
CA VAL A 229 -17.84 3.67 25.54
C VAL A 229 -18.86 4.27 24.56
N LYS A 230 -19.23 5.55 24.76
CA LYS A 230 -20.04 6.32 23.80
C LYS A 230 -19.30 6.51 22.47
N THR A 231 -19.92 6.07 21.37
CA THR A 231 -19.35 6.12 20.00
C THR A 231 -20.00 7.19 19.10
N SER A 232 -21.03 7.89 19.57
CA SER A 232 -21.78 8.87 18.75
C SER A 232 -20.92 10.06 18.28
N ALA A 233 -20.13 10.64 19.18
CA ALA A 233 -19.23 11.75 18.83
C ALA A 233 -18.18 11.34 17.79
N PHE A 234 -17.66 10.10 17.89
CA PHE A 234 -16.68 9.58 16.95
C PHE A 234 -17.27 9.40 15.54
N LYS A 235 -18.54 8.96 15.42
CA LYS A 235 -19.21 8.85 14.11
C LYS A 235 -19.31 10.20 13.41
N GLY A 236 -19.64 11.28 14.14
CA GLY A 236 -19.71 12.63 13.57
C GLY A 236 -18.36 13.10 13.03
N TRP A 237 -17.29 12.86 13.80
CA TRP A 237 -15.93 13.20 13.38
C TRP A 237 -15.46 12.38 12.17
N LEU A 238 -15.82 11.08 12.12
CA LEU A 238 -15.53 10.21 10.99
C LEU A 238 -16.21 10.72 9.70
N ILE A 239 -17.46 11.16 9.78
CA ILE A 239 -18.19 11.75 8.64
C ILE A 239 -17.51 13.05 8.19
N ALA A 240 -17.10 13.92 9.12
CA ALA A 240 -16.40 15.16 8.80
C ALA A 240 -15.12 14.89 7.97
N PHE A 241 -14.32 13.90 8.36
CA PHE A 241 -13.13 13.53 7.58
C PHE A 241 -13.46 12.95 6.22
N ILE A 242 -14.53 12.16 6.09
CA ILE A 242 -14.94 11.65 4.79
C ILE A 242 -15.28 12.81 3.85
N VAL A 243 -16.05 13.79 4.33
CA VAL A 243 -16.41 14.99 3.54
C VAL A 243 -15.15 15.73 3.10
N ILE A 244 -14.22 15.97 4.03
CA ILE A 244 -12.95 16.65 3.72
C ILE A 244 -12.10 15.84 2.74
N GLY A 245 -12.04 14.51 2.90
CA GLY A 245 -11.32 13.62 2.00
C GLY A 245 -11.90 13.65 0.59
N ILE A 246 -13.23 13.64 0.44
CA ILE A 246 -13.89 13.78 -0.86
C ILE A 246 -13.58 15.14 -1.49
N LEU A 247 -13.70 16.23 -0.72
CA LEU A 247 -13.35 17.57 -1.19
C LEU A 247 -11.90 17.63 -1.65
N ALA A 248 -10.97 17.04 -0.91
CA ALA A 248 -9.55 17.01 -1.27
C ALA A 248 -9.30 16.24 -2.59
N VAL A 249 -9.95 15.09 -2.78
CA VAL A 249 -9.84 14.29 -4.01
C VAL A 249 -10.37 15.04 -5.23
N ILE A 250 -11.36 15.93 -5.07
CA ILE A 250 -11.90 16.75 -6.17
C ILE A 250 -11.03 17.99 -6.41
N ILE A 251 -10.57 18.66 -5.34
CA ILE A 251 -9.84 19.93 -5.42
C ILE A 251 -8.40 19.71 -5.89
N LEU A 252 -7.70 18.66 -5.44
CA LEU A 252 -6.30 18.41 -5.80
C LEU A 252 -6.08 18.29 -7.32
N PRO A 253 -6.81 17.46 -8.08
CA PRO A 253 -6.66 17.38 -9.52
C PRO A 253 -6.93 18.72 -10.21
N PHE A 254 -7.92 19.48 -9.72
CA PHE A 254 -8.24 20.79 -10.27
C PHE A 254 -7.09 21.79 -10.06
N THR A 255 -6.50 21.83 -8.87
CA THR A 255 -5.35 22.70 -8.55
C THR A 255 -4.07 22.30 -9.31
N VAL A 256 -3.83 21.00 -9.48
CA VAL A 256 -2.71 20.50 -10.30
C VAL A 256 -2.95 20.86 -11.77
N PHE A 257 -4.16 20.65 -12.27
CA PHE A 257 -4.52 21.00 -13.64
C PHE A 257 -4.39 22.49 -13.91
N SER A 258 -4.86 23.35 -13.00
CA SER A 258 -4.73 24.81 -13.14
C SER A 258 -3.27 25.26 -13.10
N ALA A 259 -2.44 24.66 -12.24
CA ALA A 259 -1.00 24.93 -12.19
C ALA A 259 -0.29 24.49 -13.48
N LEU A 260 -0.61 23.31 -14.02
CA LEU A 260 -0.07 22.83 -15.29
C LEU A 260 -0.51 23.71 -16.47
N TRP A 261 -1.77 24.16 -16.48
CA TRP A 261 -2.26 25.11 -17.48
C TRP A 261 -1.49 26.43 -17.42
N ALA A 262 -1.33 26.99 -16.22
CA ALA A 262 -0.57 28.23 -16.01
C ALA A 262 0.90 28.09 -16.46
N ALA A 263 1.53 26.95 -16.13
CA ALA A 263 2.91 26.65 -16.54
C ALA A 263 3.06 26.53 -18.06
N ARG A 264 2.06 26.01 -18.78
CA ARG A 264 2.06 25.94 -20.26
C ARG A 264 2.08 27.33 -20.91
N GLY A 265 1.42 28.32 -20.29
CA GLY A 265 1.40 29.70 -20.78
C GLY A 265 2.68 30.49 -20.51
N TRP A 266 3.54 29.99 -19.61
CA TRP A 266 4.76 30.67 -19.17
C TRP A 266 6.00 30.34 -19.99
N ILE A 267 5.93 29.44 -20.97
CA ILE A 267 7.03 29.16 -21.91
C ILE A 267 7.16 30.39 -22.83
N PRO A 268 8.19 31.25 -22.66
CA PRO A 268 8.30 32.48 -23.43
C PRO A 268 8.55 32.14 -24.90
N ALA A 269 7.90 32.85 -25.82
CA ALA A 269 8.06 32.66 -27.27
C ALA A 269 9.44 33.12 -27.82
N GLN A 270 10.42 33.39 -26.97
CA GLN A 270 11.69 34.01 -27.35
C GLN A 270 12.59 33.12 -28.22
N ASP A 271 12.28 31.83 -28.33
CA ASP A 271 13.12 30.87 -29.07
C ASP A 271 12.67 30.70 -30.55
N ARG A 272 11.54 31.29 -30.96
CA ARG A 272 10.99 31.07 -32.33
C ARG A 272 11.39 32.11 -33.37
N GLN A 273 12.03 33.22 -32.99
CA GLN A 273 12.34 34.32 -33.94
C GLN A 273 13.81 34.77 -33.98
N GLY A 274 14.73 34.09 -33.28
CA GLY A 274 16.12 34.56 -33.14
C GLY A 274 17.20 33.62 -33.66
N SER A 275 17.18 33.20 -34.94
CA SER A 275 18.38 32.61 -35.60
C SER A 275 18.28 32.51 -37.13
N TYR A 276 17.79 33.56 -37.78
CA TYR A 276 18.14 33.82 -39.19
C TYR A 276 18.94 35.10 -39.23
N ALA A 277 20.20 35.04 -38.80
CA ALA A 277 21.17 36.04 -39.21
C ALA A 277 21.31 35.93 -40.74
N PRO A 278 21.12 37.01 -41.51
CA PRO A 278 21.42 36.98 -42.93
C PRO A 278 22.90 36.65 -43.08
N TYR A 279 23.24 35.66 -43.89
CA TYR A 279 24.60 35.50 -44.38
C TYR A 279 24.94 36.76 -45.17
N ASP A 280 25.67 37.68 -44.52
CA ASP A 280 26.28 38.81 -45.18
C ASP A 280 27.31 38.23 -46.17
N SER A 281 27.01 38.33 -47.46
CA SER A 281 27.87 37.86 -48.53
C SER A 281 29.12 38.74 -48.58
N ALA A 282 30.17 38.33 -47.88
CA ALA A 282 31.50 38.87 -48.08
C ALA A 282 31.91 38.66 -49.56
N PRO A 283 32.48 39.65 -50.25
CA PRO A 283 32.94 39.48 -51.62
C PRO A 283 34.05 38.43 -51.67
N PHE A 284 33.91 37.45 -52.55
CA PHE A 284 34.97 36.51 -52.89
C PHE A 284 36.16 37.27 -53.45
N ASP A 285 37.23 37.41 -52.67
CA ASP A 285 38.53 37.87 -53.13
C ASP A 285 39.24 36.71 -53.84
N ASN A 286 39.26 36.74 -55.17
CA ASN A 286 39.96 35.79 -56.03
C ASN A 286 41.47 36.13 -56.06
N GLY A 287 42.12 36.07 -54.90
CA GLY A 287 43.56 36.16 -54.75
C GLY A 287 44.19 34.78 -54.91
N GLY A 288 44.80 34.53 -56.06
CA GLY A 288 45.33 33.22 -56.46
C GLY A 288 46.33 32.61 -55.48
N MET A 289 46.17 31.31 -55.23
CA MET A 289 47.26 30.43 -54.84
C MET A 289 47.14 29.11 -55.59
N THR A 290 48.00 28.99 -56.60
CA THR A 290 48.45 27.73 -57.19
C THR A 290 49.09 26.88 -56.09
N GLY A 291 48.36 25.88 -55.60
CA GLY A 291 48.86 24.90 -54.65
C GLY A 291 48.26 23.54 -54.97
N THR A 292 48.99 22.76 -55.76
CA THR A 292 48.66 21.38 -56.12
C THR A 292 48.66 20.49 -54.87
N VAL A 293 47.49 19.97 -54.49
CA VAL A 293 47.36 18.92 -53.47
C VAL A 293 47.51 17.56 -54.16
N PRO A 294 48.50 16.71 -53.81
CA PRO A 294 48.61 15.37 -54.37
C PRO A 294 47.59 14.42 -53.72
N ILE A 295 46.86 13.69 -54.56
CA ILE A 295 45.98 12.59 -54.17
C ILE A 295 46.84 11.33 -53.98
N PRO A 296 46.84 10.67 -52.81
CA PRO A 296 47.45 9.35 -52.69
C PRO A 296 46.48 8.29 -53.23
N VAL A 297 46.86 7.70 -54.37
CA VAL A 297 46.28 6.48 -54.93
C VAL A 297 46.84 5.30 -54.13
N ALA A 298 45.99 4.57 -53.42
CA ALA A 298 46.35 3.26 -52.88
C ALA A 298 46.13 2.20 -53.97
N THR A 299 47.23 1.70 -54.52
CA THR A 299 47.32 0.52 -55.37
C THR A 299 47.23 -0.77 -54.55
N GLN A 300 46.40 -1.69 -55.06
CA GLN A 300 46.36 -3.17 -54.93
C GLN A 300 46.41 -3.82 -53.55
#